data_AF-A0A1R1BB41-F1
#
_entry.id   AF-A0A1R1BB41-F1
#
_cell.length_a   1.000
_cell.length_b   1.000
_cell.length_c   1.000
_cell.angle_alpha   90.00
_cell.angle_beta   90.00
_cell.angle_gamma   90.00
#
_symmetry.space_group_name_H-M   'P 1'
#
loop_
_entity.id
_entity.type
_entity.pdbx_description
1 polymer ?
#
loop_
_entity_poly.entity_id
_entity_poly.type
_entity_poly.pdbx_seq_one_letter_code
_entity_poly.pdbx_strand_id
1 'polypeptide(L)'
;MCSKIHNEEFANVIMFLTHLSKDPFILNELFGYAQQIFADTIPATLDNEEVTAFNSLVGEVPKMVYQNIEVKKHREERLKMKDEIDRSKKEVATASSTNPIPEAEGEVAEGEDFEMDFADKLNLGFKMVEIIGQILKSYYGSIKADEKYILCEEAYMLGLRSLNSFLSILSSDIEAFSSHLQSIMAQRLSKEMDKAEFEKQVRRLLFSISCGISLQSIKRVSDSVGSVTLYETFKKISASHPTTAVKLIEISIRLDQSRTLPFNELKRLKTELESNLMAYSLLRGIVINHMYMFNASFKEKQQICDLLAISMKNQRSIELLSPQM
;
A
#
# COMPACT_ATOMS: atom_id res chain seq x y z
N MET A 1 -18.14 18.02 -3.21
CA MET A 1 -16.82 18.12 -2.53
C MET A 1 -16.13 16.78 -2.39
N CYS A 2 -16.82 15.72 -1.94
CA CYS A 2 -16.23 14.37 -1.86
C CYS A 2 -15.65 13.89 -3.20
N SER A 3 -16.29 14.27 -4.32
CA SER A 3 -15.81 14.00 -5.68
C SER A 3 -14.45 14.60 -6.05
N LYS A 4 -13.99 15.60 -5.32
CA LYS A 4 -12.73 16.32 -5.58
C LYS A 4 -11.69 16.11 -4.47
N ILE A 5 -11.84 15.08 -3.62
CA ILE A 5 -10.92 14.78 -2.49
C ILE A 5 -9.49 14.49 -2.94
N HIS A 6 -9.27 14.10 -4.19
CA HIS A 6 -7.92 13.96 -4.75
C HIS A 6 -7.13 15.28 -4.70
N ASN A 7 -7.82 16.42 -4.62
CA ASN A 7 -7.23 17.73 -4.32
C ASN A 7 -7.18 17.96 -2.79
N GLU A 8 -5.99 18.33 -2.32
CA GLU A 8 -5.64 18.50 -0.89
C GLU A 8 -6.53 19.54 -0.18
N GLU A 9 -6.96 20.61 -0.87
CA GLU A 9 -7.81 21.65 -0.28
C GLU A 9 -9.18 21.09 0.11
N PHE A 10 -9.82 20.33 -0.78
CA PHE A 10 -11.12 19.70 -0.48
C PHE A 10 -10.98 18.63 0.61
N ALA A 11 -9.89 17.86 0.60
CA ALA A 11 -9.60 16.91 1.68
C ALA A 11 -9.47 17.61 3.04
N ASN A 12 -8.76 18.73 3.11
CA ASN A 12 -8.58 19.50 4.34
C ASN A 12 -9.88 20.14 4.83
N VAL A 13 -10.72 20.64 3.92
CA VAL A 13 -12.06 21.16 4.26
C VAL A 13 -12.93 20.05 4.85
N ILE A 14 -12.93 18.86 4.27
CA ILE A 14 -13.71 17.72 4.79
C ILE A 14 -13.18 17.28 6.16
N MET A 15 -11.86 17.26 6.36
CA MET A 15 -11.25 17.01 7.67
C MET A 15 -11.65 18.06 8.71
N PHE A 16 -11.72 19.33 8.32
CA PHE A 16 -12.15 20.41 9.20
C PHE A 16 -13.64 20.33 9.55
N LEU A 17 -14.49 20.05 8.56
CA LEU A 17 -15.94 19.95 8.75
C LEU A 17 -16.33 18.72 9.59
N THR A 18 -15.65 17.60 9.40
CA THR A 18 -15.82 16.41 10.26
C THR A 18 -15.35 16.69 11.70
N HIS A 19 -14.31 17.52 11.88
CA HIS A 19 -13.83 17.95 13.20
C HIS A 19 -14.80 18.86 13.94
N LEU A 20 -15.37 19.86 13.24
CA LEU A 20 -16.18 20.88 13.89
C LEU A 20 -17.62 20.43 14.12
N SER A 21 -18.24 19.76 13.14
CA SER A 21 -19.69 19.49 13.19
C SER A 21 -20.04 18.16 13.87
N LYS A 22 -19.16 17.14 13.77
CA LYS A 22 -19.47 15.73 14.10
C LYS A 22 -20.78 15.24 13.46
N ASP A 23 -21.19 15.86 12.35
CA ASP A 23 -22.48 15.60 11.73
C ASP A 23 -22.48 14.23 11.04
N PRO A 24 -23.38 13.30 11.42
CA PRO A 24 -23.55 12.01 10.75
C PRO A 24 -23.76 12.14 9.24
N PHE A 25 -24.34 13.25 8.77
CA PHE A 25 -24.52 13.53 7.35
C PHE A 25 -23.20 13.50 6.59
N ILE A 26 -22.16 14.16 7.11
CA ILE A 26 -20.85 14.24 6.45
C ILE A 26 -20.19 12.86 6.39
N LEU A 27 -20.33 12.06 7.45
CA LEU A 27 -19.81 10.70 7.49
C LEU A 27 -20.53 9.78 6.49
N ASN A 28 -21.85 9.91 6.37
CA ASN A 28 -22.66 9.15 5.42
C ASN A 28 -22.34 9.51 3.97
N GLU A 29 -22.16 10.79 3.66
CA GLU A 29 -21.75 11.26 2.32
C GLU A 29 -20.34 10.77 1.95
N LEU A 30 -19.40 10.86 2.90
CA LEU A 30 -18.04 10.34 2.71
C LEU A 30 -18.05 8.83 2.44
N PHE A 31 -18.82 8.08 3.24
CA PHE A 31 -18.99 6.65 3.09
C PHE A 31 -19.65 6.28 1.75
N GLY A 32 -20.77 6.92 1.40
CA GLY A 32 -21.47 6.69 0.14
C GLY A 32 -20.58 6.96 -1.07
N TYR A 33 -19.75 8.01 -1.01
CA TYR A 33 -18.78 8.27 -2.06
C TYR A 33 -17.63 7.24 -2.10
N ALA A 34 -17.15 6.77 -0.95
CA ALA A 34 -16.13 5.72 -0.89
C ALA A 34 -16.60 4.42 -1.58
N GLN A 35 -17.87 4.06 -1.41
CA GLN A 35 -18.48 2.88 -2.04
C GLN A 35 -18.53 2.98 -3.58
N GLN A 36 -18.70 4.19 -4.13
CA GLN A 36 -18.76 4.41 -5.58
C GLN A 36 -17.39 4.25 -6.25
N ILE A 37 -16.30 4.49 -5.52
CA ILE A 37 -14.95 4.37 -6.06
C ILE A 37 -14.63 2.89 -6.30
N PHE A 38 -14.42 2.56 -7.59
CA PHE A 38 -14.23 1.19 -8.09
C PHE A 38 -15.38 0.24 -7.71
N ALA A 39 -16.63 0.71 -7.72
CA ALA A 39 -17.81 -0.09 -7.36
C ALA A 39 -17.94 -1.41 -8.15
N ASP A 40 -17.53 -1.42 -9.42
CA ASP A 40 -17.59 -2.61 -10.28
C ASP A 40 -16.43 -3.60 -10.06
N THR A 41 -15.48 -3.27 -9.18
CA THR A 41 -14.33 -4.11 -8.88
C THR A 41 -14.53 -4.79 -7.54
N ILE A 42 -14.38 -6.12 -7.49
CA ILE A 42 -14.38 -6.83 -6.21
C ILE A 42 -13.09 -6.54 -5.43
N PRO A 43 -13.12 -6.51 -4.09
CA PRO A 43 -11.91 -6.37 -3.27
C PRO A 43 -10.89 -7.48 -3.56
N ALA A 44 -9.59 -7.14 -3.66
CA ALA A 44 -8.52 -8.12 -3.78
C ALA A 44 -8.52 -9.08 -2.57
N THR A 45 -8.51 -10.37 -2.86
CA THR A 45 -8.38 -11.45 -1.88
C THR A 45 -6.92 -11.84 -1.68
N LEU A 46 -6.08 -11.71 -2.72
CA LEU A 46 -4.70 -12.20 -2.79
C LEU A 46 -4.56 -13.71 -2.50
N ASP A 47 -5.67 -14.45 -2.58
CA ASP A 47 -5.68 -15.90 -2.49
C ASP A 47 -5.10 -16.51 -3.76
N ASN A 48 -4.69 -17.78 -3.71
CA ASN A 48 -3.95 -18.43 -4.80
C ASN A 48 -4.65 -18.32 -6.16
N GLU A 49 -5.97 -18.44 -6.20
CA GLU A 49 -6.77 -18.38 -7.43
C GLU A 49 -6.62 -17.01 -8.14
N GLU A 50 -6.66 -15.91 -7.38
CA GLU A 50 -6.55 -14.56 -7.93
C GLU A 50 -5.13 -14.26 -8.44
N VAL A 51 -4.10 -14.71 -7.72
CA VAL A 51 -2.71 -14.34 -8.02
C VAL A 51 -1.95 -15.38 -8.85
N THR A 52 -2.65 -16.38 -9.41
CA THR A 52 -2.04 -17.47 -10.19
C THR A 52 -1.19 -16.95 -11.36
N ALA A 53 -1.68 -15.95 -12.10
CA ALA A 53 -0.95 -15.34 -13.21
C ALA A 53 0.41 -14.77 -12.75
N PHE A 54 0.43 -14.08 -11.60
CA PHE A 54 1.66 -13.52 -11.03
C PHE A 54 2.58 -14.60 -10.47
N ASN A 55 2.04 -15.57 -9.74
CA ASN A 55 2.84 -16.69 -9.22
C ASN A 55 3.53 -17.46 -10.35
N SER A 56 2.91 -17.58 -11.52
CA SER A 56 3.50 -18.24 -12.69
C SER A 56 4.73 -17.52 -13.27
N LEU A 57 4.92 -16.22 -12.98
CA LEU A 57 6.07 -15.44 -13.45
C LEU A 57 7.40 -15.89 -12.84
N VAL A 58 7.37 -16.58 -11.70
CA VAL A 58 8.55 -17.02 -10.95
C VAL A 58 8.42 -18.48 -10.52
N GLY A 59 9.49 -19.26 -10.63
CA GLY A 59 9.48 -20.67 -10.18
C GLY A 59 9.68 -20.84 -8.67
N GLU A 60 10.17 -19.79 -8.00
CA GLU A 60 10.43 -19.77 -6.56
C GLU A 60 10.29 -18.34 -6.05
N VAL A 61 10.11 -18.20 -4.74
CA VAL A 61 10.03 -16.90 -4.06
C VAL A 61 11.34 -16.13 -4.29
N PRO A 62 11.31 -14.88 -4.80
CA PRO A 62 12.53 -14.11 -5.00
C PRO A 62 13.32 -13.93 -3.72
N LYS A 63 14.65 -13.98 -3.81
CA LYS A 63 15.53 -13.79 -2.66
C LYS A 63 15.45 -12.34 -2.16
N MET A 64 14.95 -12.14 -0.95
CA MET A 64 14.94 -10.83 -0.29
C MET A 64 16.13 -10.72 0.67
N VAL A 65 16.76 -9.55 0.66
CA VAL A 65 17.91 -9.25 1.52
C VAL A 65 17.54 -8.09 2.43
N TYR A 66 17.58 -8.34 3.74
CA TYR A 66 17.54 -7.26 4.74
C TYR A 66 18.94 -6.67 4.91
N GLN A 67 19.04 -5.37 4.75
CA GLN A 67 20.27 -4.64 5.05
C GLN A 67 20.15 -4.09 6.46
N ASN A 68 21.06 -4.46 7.37
CA ASN A 68 21.01 -3.92 8.73
C ASN A 68 21.55 -2.49 8.72
N ILE A 69 20.66 -1.54 8.42
CA ILE A 69 20.92 -0.10 8.44
C ILE A 69 20.39 0.52 9.74
N GLU A 70 20.86 1.72 10.05
CA GLU A 70 20.36 2.48 11.19
C GLU A 70 18.91 2.90 10.98
N VAL A 71 18.01 2.43 11.86
CA VAL A 71 16.55 2.69 11.80
C VAL A 71 16.25 4.19 11.79
N LYS A 72 16.99 4.99 12.58
CA LYS A 72 16.80 6.44 12.67
C LYS A 72 17.05 7.11 11.31
N LYS A 73 18.19 6.80 10.68
CA LYS A 73 18.56 7.32 9.36
C LYS A 73 17.52 6.94 8.30
N HIS A 74 17.07 5.68 8.30
CA HIS A 74 16.05 5.23 7.34
C HIS A 74 14.70 5.95 7.54
N ARG A 75 14.28 6.21 8.79
CA ARG A 75 13.08 7.02 9.07
C ARG A 75 13.23 8.44 8.56
N GLU A 76 14.39 9.08 8.77
CA GLU A 76 14.68 10.43 8.29
C GLU A 76 14.67 10.51 6.75
N GLU A 77 15.29 9.55 6.07
CA GLU A 77 15.27 9.46 4.60
C GLU A 77 13.84 9.29 4.07
N ARG A 78 13.03 8.43 4.71
CA ARG A 78 11.62 8.28 4.32
C ARG A 78 10.83 9.59 4.50
N LEU A 79 11.07 10.33 5.59
CA LEU A 79 10.40 11.61 5.83
C LEU A 79 10.78 12.64 4.76
N LYS A 80 12.07 12.75 4.43
CA LYS A 80 12.55 13.64 3.35
C LYS A 80 11.90 13.32 2.01
N MET A 81 11.84 12.03 1.65
CA MET A 81 11.20 11.61 0.41
C MET A 81 9.70 11.96 0.39
N LYS A 82 9.02 11.87 1.54
CA LYS A 82 7.62 12.27 1.66
C LYS A 82 7.46 13.78 1.45
N ASP A 83 8.30 14.58 2.10
CA ASP A 83 8.27 16.05 1.97
C ASP A 83 8.56 16.50 0.54
N GLU A 84 9.49 15.83 -0.15
CA GLU A 84 9.80 16.09 -1.57
C GLU A 84 8.59 15.80 -2.47
N ILE A 85 7.93 14.65 -2.29
CA ILE A 85 6.72 14.28 -3.05
C ILE A 85 5.60 15.31 -2.82
N ASP A 86 5.36 15.70 -1.57
CA ASP A 86 4.31 16.66 -1.22
C ASP A 86 4.62 18.06 -1.79
N ARG A 87 5.90 18.45 -1.83
CA ARG A 87 6.33 19.70 -2.49
C ARG A 87 6.12 19.65 -4.01
N SER A 88 6.54 18.57 -4.66
CA SER A 88 6.35 18.43 -6.12
C SER A 88 4.88 18.45 -6.52
N LYS A 89 3.98 17.87 -5.71
CA LYS A 89 2.53 17.96 -5.95
C LYS A 89 2.01 19.39 -5.90
N LYS A 90 2.48 20.19 -4.93
CA LYS A 90 2.11 21.61 -4.81
C LYS A 90 2.63 22.44 -5.98
N GLU A 91 3.84 22.17 -6.44
CA GLU A 91 4.44 22.85 -7.60
C GLU A 91 3.71 22.51 -8.92
N VAL A 92 3.23 21.28 -9.08
CA VAL A 92 2.38 20.90 -10.23
C VAL A 92 1.00 21.56 -10.14
N ALA A 93 0.37 21.57 -8.95
CA ALA A 93 -0.92 22.22 -8.74
C ALA A 93 -0.87 23.73 -9.03
N THR A 94 0.19 24.44 -8.63
CA THR A 94 0.37 25.87 -8.91
C THR A 94 0.66 26.16 -10.38
N ALA A 95 1.42 25.31 -11.08
CA ALA A 95 1.66 25.44 -12.52
C ALA A 95 0.38 25.25 -13.35
N SER A 96 -0.47 24.28 -12.97
CA SER A 96 -1.78 24.04 -13.59
C SER A 96 -2.84 25.12 -13.27
N SER A 97 -2.60 25.96 -12.26
CA SER A 97 -3.50 27.06 -11.84
C SER A 97 -3.30 28.36 -12.62
N THR A 98 -2.50 28.37 -13.69
CA THR A 98 -2.30 29.57 -14.54
C THR A 98 -3.50 29.86 -15.47
N ASN A 99 -4.52 28.99 -15.49
CA ASN A 99 -5.84 29.38 -15.97
C ASN A 99 -6.61 29.97 -14.78
N PRO A 100 -6.94 31.27 -14.79
CA PRO A 100 -7.72 31.87 -13.72
C PRO A 100 -9.04 31.09 -13.57
N ILE A 101 -9.34 30.65 -12.35
CA ILE A 101 -10.71 30.31 -11.97
C ILE A 101 -11.52 31.60 -12.25
N PRO A 102 -12.50 31.62 -13.16
CA PRO A 102 -13.36 32.78 -13.28
C PRO A 102 -14.09 32.91 -11.94
N GLU A 103 -13.92 34.06 -11.29
CA GLU A 103 -14.84 34.53 -10.25
C GLU A 103 -16.22 34.67 -10.90
N ALA A 104 -16.97 33.58 -10.96
CA ALA A 104 -18.36 33.57 -11.38
C ALA A 104 -19.22 33.24 -10.17
N GLU A 105 -19.75 34.30 -9.57
CA GLU A 105 -20.96 34.23 -8.76
C GLU A 105 -22.03 33.45 -9.54
N GLY A 106 -22.52 32.34 -8.98
CA GLY A 106 -23.74 31.68 -9.42
C GLY A 106 -23.70 31.01 -10.79
N GLU A 107 -23.30 29.75 -10.82
CA GLU A 107 -24.02 28.65 -11.50
C GLU A 107 -23.21 27.37 -11.29
N VAL A 108 -23.85 26.36 -10.69
CA VAL A 108 -23.28 25.01 -10.59
C VAL A 108 -23.34 24.45 -12.00
N ALA A 109 -22.27 24.64 -12.78
CA ALA A 109 -22.10 23.96 -14.04
C ALA A 109 -21.85 22.47 -13.75
N GLU A 110 -22.95 21.71 -13.67
CA GLU A 110 -22.96 20.29 -13.96
C GLU A 110 -22.53 20.12 -15.43
N GLY A 111 -21.42 19.43 -15.67
CA GLY A 111 -21.05 19.00 -17.02
C GLY A 111 -19.69 19.50 -17.50
N GLU A 112 -18.62 18.99 -16.90
CA GLU A 112 -17.43 18.58 -17.67
C GLU A 112 -16.98 17.25 -17.06
N ASP A 113 -17.37 16.15 -17.69
CA ASP A 113 -16.81 14.82 -17.44
C ASP A 113 -15.33 14.86 -17.85
N PHE A 114 -14.48 15.36 -16.95
CA PHE A 114 -13.06 15.01 -16.99
C PHE A 114 -13.00 13.51 -16.75
N GLU A 115 -12.79 12.76 -17.83
CA GLU A 115 -12.51 11.32 -17.77
C GLU A 115 -11.25 11.15 -16.91
N MET A 116 -11.46 10.81 -15.63
CA MET A 116 -10.38 10.76 -14.65
C MET A 116 -9.44 9.63 -15.04
N ASP A 117 -8.15 9.95 -15.24
CA ASP A 117 -7.16 8.93 -15.58
C ASP A 117 -7.10 7.88 -14.45
N PHE A 118 -6.76 6.65 -14.83
CA PHE A 118 -6.71 5.52 -13.92
C PHE A 118 -5.81 5.79 -12.69
N ALA A 119 -4.68 6.48 -12.92
CA ALA A 119 -3.77 6.90 -11.85
C ALA A 119 -4.45 7.86 -10.85
N ASP A 120 -5.24 8.82 -11.33
CA ASP A 120 -6.00 9.75 -10.51
C ASP A 120 -7.11 9.03 -9.72
N LYS A 121 -7.77 8.04 -10.34
CA LYS A 121 -8.77 7.20 -9.67
C LYS A 121 -8.17 6.38 -8.53
N LEU A 122 -6.99 5.78 -8.75
CA LEU A 122 -6.24 5.10 -7.69
C LEU A 122 -5.85 6.07 -6.57
N ASN A 123 -5.34 7.26 -6.93
CA ASN A 123 -4.96 8.27 -5.94
C ASN A 123 -6.17 8.70 -5.10
N LEU A 124 -7.32 8.95 -5.73
CA LEU A 124 -8.58 9.28 -5.07
C LEU A 124 -9.00 8.18 -4.10
N GLY A 125 -9.03 6.91 -4.55
CA GLY A 125 -9.45 5.78 -3.72
C GLY A 125 -8.65 5.68 -2.43
N PHE A 126 -7.33 5.72 -2.52
CA PHE A 126 -6.51 5.66 -1.32
C PHE A 126 -6.45 6.97 -0.52
N LYS A 127 -6.71 8.14 -1.12
CA LYS A 127 -6.86 9.39 -0.36
C LYS A 127 -8.12 9.33 0.49
N MET A 128 -9.18 8.73 -0.03
CA MET A 128 -10.39 8.46 0.73
C MET A 128 -10.12 7.48 1.90
N VAL A 129 -9.36 6.40 1.67
CA VAL A 129 -8.91 5.50 2.75
C VAL A 129 -8.15 6.26 3.85
N GLU A 130 -7.28 7.20 3.48
CA GLU A 130 -6.54 8.04 4.43
C GLU A 130 -7.49 8.90 5.28
N ILE A 131 -8.46 9.58 4.65
CA ILE A 131 -9.43 10.44 5.35
C ILE A 131 -10.30 9.62 6.30
N ILE A 132 -10.84 8.48 5.85
CA ILE A 132 -11.61 7.58 6.72
C ILE A 132 -10.75 7.13 7.91
N GLY A 133 -9.49 6.77 7.67
CA GLY A 133 -8.54 6.40 8.70
C GLY A 133 -8.30 7.52 9.73
N GLN A 134 -8.13 8.76 9.26
CA GLN A 134 -7.95 9.92 10.14
C GLN A 134 -9.19 10.22 10.98
N ILE A 135 -10.39 10.07 10.41
CA ILE A 135 -11.67 10.19 11.13
C ILE A 135 -11.76 9.11 12.22
N LEU A 136 -11.48 7.85 11.88
CA LEU A 136 -11.52 6.74 12.82
C LEU A 136 -10.56 6.93 14.00
N LYS A 137 -9.35 7.47 13.76
CA LYS A 137 -8.38 7.76 14.83
C LYS A 137 -8.76 8.97 15.67
N SER A 138 -9.20 10.05 15.04
CA SER A 138 -9.49 11.32 15.71
C SER A 138 -10.78 11.27 16.54
N TYR A 139 -11.79 10.52 16.11
CA TYR A 139 -13.11 10.47 16.76
C TYR A 139 -13.48 9.11 17.33
N TYR A 140 -12.48 8.26 17.63
CA TYR A 140 -12.74 6.91 18.15
C TYR A 140 -13.63 6.90 19.40
N GLY A 141 -13.60 7.93 20.25
CA GLY A 141 -14.44 8.02 21.44
C GLY A 141 -15.88 8.46 21.18
N SER A 142 -16.16 9.10 20.04
CA SER A 142 -17.46 9.69 19.70
C SER A 142 -18.27 8.89 18.67
N ILE A 143 -17.60 8.06 17.86
CA ILE A 143 -18.27 7.21 16.85
C ILE A 143 -18.78 5.91 17.51
N LYS A 144 -20.01 5.50 17.18
CA LYS A 144 -20.59 4.25 17.70
C LYS A 144 -19.84 3.02 17.18
N ALA A 145 -19.98 1.89 17.87
CA ALA A 145 -19.27 0.66 17.50
C ALA A 145 -19.60 0.18 16.07
N ASP A 146 -20.87 0.23 15.67
CA ASP A 146 -21.30 -0.19 14.33
C ASP A 146 -20.81 0.77 13.24
N GLU A 147 -20.86 2.07 13.49
CA GLU A 147 -20.33 3.09 12.56
C GLU A 147 -18.82 2.94 12.37
N LYS A 148 -18.06 2.64 13.44
CA LYS A 148 -16.62 2.32 13.33
C LYS A 148 -16.38 1.11 12.45
N TYR A 149 -17.19 0.06 12.62
CA TYR A 149 -17.09 -1.14 11.82
C TYR A 149 -17.32 -0.83 10.35
N ILE A 150 -18.44 -0.16 10.03
CA ILE A 150 -18.82 0.20 8.66
C ILE A 150 -17.72 1.04 7.99
N LEU A 151 -17.26 2.11 8.65
CA LEU A 151 -16.21 2.97 8.10
C LEU A 151 -14.87 2.22 7.93
N CYS A 152 -14.47 1.44 8.92
CA CYS A 152 -13.21 0.71 8.86
C CYS A 152 -13.24 -0.41 7.81
N GLU A 153 -14.35 -1.13 7.70
CA GLU A 153 -14.57 -2.14 6.67
C GLU A 153 -14.48 -1.50 5.28
N GLU A 154 -15.14 -0.36 5.08
CA GLU A 154 -15.08 0.34 3.80
C GLU A 154 -13.67 0.83 3.45
N ALA A 155 -12.88 1.28 4.43
CA ALA A 155 -11.48 1.63 4.20
C ALA A 155 -10.64 0.42 3.76
N TYR A 156 -10.92 -0.78 4.29
CA TYR A 156 -10.28 -2.01 3.81
C TYR A 156 -10.74 -2.32 2.39
N MET A 157 -12.05 -2.39 2.18
CA MET A 157 -12.63 -2.80 0.91
C MET A 157 -12.21 -1.86 -0.22
N LEU A 158 -12.28 -0.54 -0.02
CA LEU A 158 -11.84 0.45 -1.02
C LEU A 158 -10.36 0.30 -1.37
N GLY A 159 -9.48 0.12 -0.37
CA GLY A 159 -8.06 -0.12 -0.64
C GLY A 159 -7.81 -1.40 -1.43
N LEU A 160 -8.59 -2.45 -1.15
CA LEU A 160 -8.51 -3.73 -1.85
C LEU A 160 -9.17 -3.72 -3.23
N ARG A 161 -10.26 -2.97 -3.46
CA ARG A 161 -10.84 -2.74 -4.79
C ARG A 161 -9.86 -1.98 -5.67
N SER A 162 -9.20 -0.95 -5.11
CA SER A 162 -8.15 -0.20 -5.79
C SER A 162 -6.98 -1.12 -6.20
N LEU A 163 -6.56 -2.01 -5.30
CA LEU A 163 -5.53 -3.00 -5.61
C LEU A 163 -5.97 -3.97 -6.71
N ASN A 164 -7.15 -4.57 -6.59
CA ASN A 164 -7.63 -5.54 -7.58
C ASN A 164 -7.82 -4.89 -8.95
N SER A 165 -8.26 -3.63 -9.00
CA SER A 165 -8.38 -2.88 -10.25
C SER A 165 -7.04 -2.82 -10.98
N PHE A 166 -5.94 -2.54 -10.25
CA PHE A 166 -4.59 -2.59 -10.79
C PHE A 166 -4.16 -4.00 -11.21
N LEU A 167 -4.35 -5.00 -10.35
CA LEU A 167 -3.93 -6.38 -10.63
C LEU A 167 -4.68 -6.98 -11.82
N SER A 168 -5.97 -6.68 -11.96
CA SER A 168 -6.82 -7.13 -13.07
C SER A 168 -6.37 -6.52 -14.40
N ILE A 169 -6.00 -5.24 -14.43
CA ILE A 169 -5.41 -4.62 -15.62
C ILE A 169 -4.10 -5.32 -15.98
N LEU A 170 -3.23 -5.55 -15.00
CA LEU A 170 -1.93 -6.16 -15.24
C LEU A 170 -2.02 -7.63 -15.69
N SER A 171 -2.96 -8.39 -15.13
CA SER A 171 -3.16 -9.80 -15.47
C SER A 171 -3.90 -10.01 -16.79
N SER A 172 -4.72 -9.03 -17.23
CA SER A 172 -5.45 -9.10 -18.49
C SER A 172 -4.55 -9.20 -19.73
N ASP A 173 -3.36 -8.62 -19.68
CA ASP A 173 -2.37 -8.69 -20.77
C ASP A 173 -0.93 -8.77 -20.25
N ILE A 174 -0.67 -9.76 -19.40
CA ILE A 174 0.62 -9.96 -18.74
C ILE A 174 1.79 -10.14 -19.73
N GLU A 175 1.50 -10.67 -20.92
CA GLU A 175 2.48 -10.90 -21.99
C GLU A 175 2.83 -9.60 -22.73
N ALA A 176 1.86 -8.70 -22.99
CA ALA A 176 2.19 -7.38 -23.52
C ALA A 176 2.99 -6.55 -22.53
N PHE A 177 2.64 -6.58 -21.23
CA PHE A 177 3.45 -5.92 -20.19
C PHE A 177 4.87 -6.49 -20.14
N SER A 178 5.02 -7.82 -20.22
CA SER A 178 6.33 -8.47 -20.29
C SER A 178 7.12 -8.02 -21.53
N SER A 179 6.50 -7.98 -22.70
CA SER A 179 7.11 -7.52 -23.96
C SER A 179 7.52 -6.04 -23.90
N HIS A 180 6.69 -5.19 -23.32
CA HIS A 180 6.99 -3.77 -23.13
C HIS A 180 8.18 -3.58 -22.19
N LEU A 181 8.19 -4.29 -21.05
CA LEU A 181 9.28 -4.25 -20.10
C LEU A 181 10.59 -4.77 -20.70
N GLN A 182 10.51 -5.82 -21.53
CA GLN A 182 11.63 -6.34 -22.30
C GLN A 182 12.23 -5.26 -23.21
N SER A 183 11.39 -4.48 -23.91
CA SER A 183 11.85 -3.40 -24.77
C SER A 183 12.59 -2.29 -24.00
N ILE A 184 12.08 -1.91 -22.83
CA ILE A 184 12.69 -0.90 -21.95
C ILE A 184 14.05 -1.39 -21.43
N MET A 185 14.13 -2.65 -20.99
CA MET A 185 15.37 -3.23 -20.47
C MET A 185 16.42 -3.41 -21.57
N ALA A 186 16.01 -3.80 -22.77
CA ALA A 186 16.92 -3.98 -23.92
C ALA A 186 17.60 -2.66 -24.34
N GLN A 187 16.94 -1.52 -24.12
CA GLN A 187 17.53 -0.20 -24.38
C GLN A 187 18.60 0.20 -23.35
N ARG A 188 18.62 -0.43 -22.16
CA ARG A 188 19.49 -0.06 -21.03
C ARG A 188 20.63 -1.05 -20.76
N LEU A 189 20.57 -2.27 -21.28
CA LEU A 189 21.55 -3.35 -21.05
C LEU A 189 22.45 -3.58 -22.27
N SER A 190 23.74 -3.81 -22.04
CA SER A 190 24.70 -4.20 -23.08
C SER A 190 24.43 -5.64 -23.58
N LYS A 191 24.77 -5.86 -24.86
CA LYS A 191 24.26 -6.91 -25.76
C LYS A 191 24.65 -8.38 -25.47
N GLU A 192 25.13 -8.72 -24.28
CA GLU A 192 25.79 -10.02 -24.01
C GLU A 192 24.99 -11.01 -23.15
N MET A 193 23.74 -10.70 -22.80
CA MET A 193 22.94 -11.64 -21.99
C MET A 193 22.22 -12.68 -22.85
N ASP A 194 22.22 -13.94 -22.38
CA ASP A 194 21.42 -15.00 -22.97
C ASP A 194 19.92 -14.65 -22.97
N LYS A 195 19.21 -15.03 -24.04
CA LYS A 195 17.81 -14.66 -24.26
C LYS A 195 16.89 -15.24 -23.17
N ALA A 196 17.13 -16.48 -22.74
CA ALA A 196 16.29 -17.13 -21.73
C ALA A 196 16.51 -16.50 -20.35
N GLU A 197 17.75 -16.16 -19.99
CA GLU A 197 18.04 -15.45 -18.75
C GLU A 197 17.46 -14.03 -18.76
N PHE A 198 17.47 -13.35 -19.91
CA PHE A 198 16.85 -12.03 -20.05
C PHE A 198 15.34 -12.08 -19.81
N GLU A 199 14.64 -13.01 -20.45
CA GLU A 199 13.20 -13.20 -20.28
C GLU A 199 12.84 -13.51 -18.82
N LYS A 200 13.63 -14.36 -18.16
CA LYS A 200 13.48 -14.66 -16.73
C LYS A 200 13.62 -13.42 -15.85
N GLN A 201 14.55 -12.52 -16.17
CA GLN A 201 14.70 -11.25 -15.43
C GLN A 201 13.51 -10.32 -15.63
N VAL A 202 12.98 -10.22 -16.85
CA VAL A 202 11.76 -9.45 -17.16
C VAL A 202 10.58 -9.96 -16.34
N ARG A 203 10.33 -11.27 -16.35
CA ARG A 203 9.22 -11.89 -15.58
C ARG A 203 9.39 -11.69 -14.07
N ARG A 204 10.62 -11.82 -13.55
CA ARG A 204 10.95 -11.52 -12.14
C ARG A 204 10.71 -10.05 -11.78
N LEU A 205 11.04 -9.12 -12.69
CA LEU A 205 10.80 -7.70 -12.48
C LEU A 205 9.30 -7.39 -12.46
N LEU A 206 8.53 -7.95 -13.39
CA LEU A 206 7.07 -7.81 -13.42
C LEU A 206 6.41 -8.35 -12.14
N PHE A 207 6.85 -9.52 -11.67
CA PHE A 207 6.43 -10.08 -10.38
C PHE A 207 6.75 -9.13 -9.22
N SER A 208 7.97 -8.56 -9.22
CA SER A 208 8.44 -7.64 -8.18
C SER A 208 7.64 -6.33 -8.17
N ILE A 209 7.29 -5.78 -9.34
CA ILE A 209 6.44 -4.60 -9.48
C ILE A 209 5.05 -4.89 -8.90
N SER A 210 4.46 -6.04 -9.26
CA SER A 210 3.16 -6.49 -8.77
C SER A 210 3.15 -6.63 -7.24
N CYS A 211 4.20 -7.25 -6.68
CA CYS A 211 4.38 -7.34 -5.23
C CYS A 211 4.57 -5.96 -4.58
N GLY A 212 5.35 -5.07 -5.20
CA GLY A 212 5.58 -3.72 -4.67
C GLY A 212 4.29 -2.90 -4.56
N ILE A 213 3.45 -2.94 -5.59
CA ILE A 213 2.17 -2.22 -5.61
C ILE A 213 1.18 -2.84 -4.62
N SER A 214 1.14 -4.16 -4.52
CA SER A 214 0.31 -4.87 -3.54
C SER A 214 0.74 -4.56 -2.10
N LEU A 215 2.06 -4.58 -1.83
CA LEU A 215 2.61 -4.21 -0.53
C LEU A 215 2.27 -2.77 -0.17
N GLN A 216 2.42 -1.84 -1.12
CA GLN A 216 2.09 -0.44 -0.90
C GLN A 216 0.60 -0.25 -0.63
N SER A 217 -0.28 -0.99 -1.32
CA SER A 217 -1.72 -0.93 -1.10
C SER A 217 -2.10 -1.44 0.30
N ILE A 218 -1.54 -2.58 0.71
CA ILE A 218 -1.69 -3.13 2.08
C ILE A 218 -1.20 -2.11 3.11
N LYS A 219 -0.02 -1.53 2.90
CA LYS A 219 0.55 -0.51 3.80
C LYS A 219 -0.30 0.75 3.86
N ARG A 220 -0.85 1.23 2.74
CA ARG A 220 -1.74 2.41 2.74
C ARG A 220 -2.98 2.17 3.58
N VAL A 221 -3.61 1.00 3.49
CA VAL A 221 -4.75 0.65 4.36
C VAL A 221 -4.29 0.55 5.81
N SER A 222 -3.26 -0.26 6.10
CA SER A 222 -2.82 -0.50 7.48
C SER A 222 -2.36 0.77 8.18
N ASP A 223 -1.63 1.65 7.50
CA ASP A 223 -1.12 2.90 8.07
C ASP A 223 -2.27 3.91 8.26
N SER A 224 -3.27 3.88 7.38
CA SER A 224 -4.43 4.78 7.46
C SER A 224 -5.35 4.41 8.61
N VAL A 225 -5.70 3.13 8.80
CA VAL A 225 -6.67 2.71 9.84
C VAL A 225 -6.01 2.24 11.13
N GLY A 226 -4.73 1.84 11.09
CA GLY A 226 -4.03 1.23 12.21
C GLY A 226 -4.04 2.08 13.48
N SER A 227 -4.66 1.55 14.53
CA SER A 227 -4.74 2.15 15.86
C SER A 227 -5.01 1.07 16.92
N VAL A 228 -4.34 1.16 18.07
CA VAL A 228 -4.61 0.28 19.22
C VAL A 228 -6.06 0.32 19.71
N THR A 229 -6.78 1.42 19.45
CA THR A 229 -8.18 1.61 19.88
C THR A 229 -9.21 0.89 19.01
N LEU A 230 -8.80 0.37 17.85
CA LEU A 230 -9.69 -0.27 16.86
C LEU A 230 -9.50 -1.79 16.78
N TYR A 231 -8.81 -2.39 17.76
CA TYR A 231 -8.44 -3.81 17.73
C TYR A 231 -9.64 -4.76 17.58
N GLU A 232 -10.73 -4.52 18.32
CA GLU A 232 -11.95 -5.34 18.20
C GLU A 232 -12.63 -5.17 16.83
N THR A 233 -12.52 -3.99 16.21
CA THR A 233 -13.00 -3.75 14.84
C THR A 233 -12.22 -4.58 13.84
N PHE A 234 -10.88 -4.63 13.94
CA PHE A 234 -10.05 -5.43 13.03
C PHE A 234 -10.34 -6.92 13.15
N LYS A 235 -10.52 -7.45 14.37
CA LYS A 235 -10.93 -8.85 14.57
C LYS A 235 -12.26 -9.16 13.88
N LYS A 236 -13.25 -8.27 14.02
CA LYS A 236 -14.57 -8.45 13.39
C LYS A 236 -14.43 -8.46 11.86
N ILE A 237 -13.65 -7.54 11.29
CA ILE A 237 -13.39 -7.50 9.83
C ILE A 237 -12.69 -8.78 9.36
N SER A 238 -11.66 -9.23 10.08
CA SER A 238 -10.90 -10.46 9.75
C SER A 238 -11.79 -11.71 9.79
N ALA A 239 -12.74 -11.77 10.73
CA ALA A 239 -13.72 -12.86 10.79
C ALA A 239 -14.75 -12.81 9.65
N SER A 240 -15.20 -11.61 9.27
CA SER A 240 -16.15 -11.42 8.15
C SER A 240 -15.50 -11.65 6.78
N HIS A 241 -14.23 -11.32 6.63
CA HIS A 241 -13.48 -11.37 5.36
C HIS A 241 -12.18 -12.17 5.54
N PRO A 242 -12.25 -13.52 5.59
CA PRO A 242 -11.11 -14.38 5.92
C PRO A 242 -10.13 -14.58 4.74
N THR A 243 -9.85 -13.53 3.96
CA THR A 243 -8.96 -13.58 2.78
C THR A 243 -7.50 -13.34 3.13
N THR A 244 -6.59 -13.76 2.25
CA THR A 244 -5.14 -13.51 2.41
C THR A 244 -4.82 -12.01 2.54
N ALA A 245 -5.46 -11.15 1.76
CA ALA A 245 -5.22 -9.72 1.77
C ALA A 245 -5.59 -9.07 3.11
N VAL A 246 -6.73 -9.45 3.69
CA VAL A 246 -7.17 -8.96 5.00
C VAL A 246 -6.22 -9.41 6.11
N LYS A 247 -5.77 -10.67 6.08
CA LYS A 247 -4.75 -11.19 7.01
C LYS A 247 -3.41 -10.44 6.91
N LEU A 248 -2.99 -10.10 5.68
CA LEU A 248 -1.79 -9.30 5.43
C LEU A 248 -1.93 -7.85 5.95
N ILE A 249 -3.10 -7.24 5.82
CA ILE A 249 -3.39 -5.92 6.43
C ILE A 249 -3.34 -6.03 7.97
N GLU A 250 -3.97 -7.05 8.55
CA GLU A 250 -4.01 -7.25 10.00
C GLU A 250 -2.62 -7.44 10.60
N ILE A 251 -1.78 -8.30 10.02
CA ILE A 251 -0.41 -8.50 10.50
C ILE A 251 0.44 -7.23 10.32
N SER A 252 0.21 -6.45 9.27
CA SER A 252 0.86 -5.14 9.07
C SER A 252 0.49 -4.16 10.20
N ILE A 253 -0.81 -4.02 10.51
CA ILE A 253 -1.27 -3.19 11.63
C ILE A 253 -0.66 -3.69 12.94
N ARG A 254 -0.70 -5.00 13.19
CA ARG A 254 -0.20 -5.56 14.43
C ARG A 254 1.29 -5.30 14.62
N LEU A 255 2.10 -5.46 13.57
CA LEU A 255 3.53 -5.16 13.60
C LEU A 255 3.81 -3.69 13.92
N ASP A 256 3.04 -2.76 13.35
CA ASP A 256 3.25 -1.32 13.58
C ASP A 256 2.79 -0.84 14.96
N GLN A 257 1.77 -1.51 15.54
CA GLN A 257 1.19 -1.12 16.83
C GLN A 257 1.78 -1.89 18.02
N SER A 258 2.40 -3.05 17.78
CA SER A 258 2.95 -3.89 18.85
C SER A 258 4.36 -3.46 19.24
N ARG A 259 4.64 -3.47 20.54
CA ARG A 259 6.02 -3.29 21.05
C ARG A 259 6.88 -4.54 20.87
N THR A 260 6.25 -5.69 20.64
CA THR A 260 6.91 -6.99 20.50
C THR A 260 6.50 -7.65 19.19
N LEU A 261 7.43 -8.39 18.59
CA LEU A 261 7.16 -9.13 17.35
C LEU A 261 6.18 -10.28 17.60
N PRO A 262 5.07 -10.39 16.83
CA PRO A 262 4.09 -11.46 16.95
C PRO A 262 4.58 -12.77 16.29
N PHE A 263 5.68 -13.34 16.78
CA PHE A 263 6.36 -14.51 16.18
C PHE A 263 5.45 -15.71 15.89
N ASN A 264 4.56 -16.07 16.82
CA ASN A 264 3.69 -17.23 16.65
C ASN A 264 2.69 -17.04 15.50
N GLU A 265 2.19 -15.83 15.31
CA GLU A 265 1.27 -15.49 14.23
C GLU A 265 2.00 -15.44 12.89
N LEU A 266 3.19 -14.84 12.84
CA LEU A 266 4.04 -14.85 11.65
C LEU A 266 4.40 -16.28 11.20
N LYS A 267 4.66 -17.18 12.16
CA LYS A 267 4.92 -18.60 11.87
C LYS A 267 3.70 -19.31 11.27
N ARG A 268 2.50 -19.01 11.79
CA ARG A 268 1.23 -19.54 11.23
C ARG A 268 1.00 -19.01 9.82
N LEU A 269 1.08 -17.69 9.64
CA LEU A 269 0.91 -17.05 8.32
C LEU A 269 1.95 -17.53 7.31
N LYS A 270 3.21 -17.72 7.71
CA LYS A 270 4.20 -18.35 6.82
C LYS A 270 3.70 -19.68 6.29
N THR A 271 3.24 -20.56 7.18
CA THR A 271 2.83 -21.93 6.83
C THR A 271 1.62 -21.92 5.90
N GLU A 272 0.70 -20.98 6.12
CA GLU A 272 -0.47 -20.79 5.26
C GLU A 272 -0.09 -20.25 3.87
N LEU A 273 0.83 -19.30 3.82
CA LEU A 273 1.13 -18.53 2.61
C LEU A 273 2.27 -19.11 1.77
N GLU A 274 3.06 -20.08 2.25
CA GLU A 274 4.27 -20.54 1.55
C GLU A 274 4.02 -21.16 0.17
N SER A 275 2.81 -21.66 -0.09
CA SER A 275 2.38 -22.12 -1.42
C SER A 275 2.04 -20.97 -2.38
N ASN A 276 1.71 -19.79 -1.83
CA ASN A 276 1.36 -18.59 -2.57
C ASN A 276 2.59 -17.65 -2.64
N LEU A 277 3.34 -17.72 -3.75
CA LEU A 277 4.63 -17.02 -3.87
C LEU A 277 4.50 -15.51 -3.70
N MET A 278 3.44 -14.90 -4.24
CA MET A 278 3.13 -13.49 -4.09
C MET A 278 2.78 -13.14 -2.65
N ALA A 279 1.82 -13.82 -2.03
CA ALA A 279 1.43 -13.55 -0.65
C ALA A 279 2.57 -13.75 0.34
N TYR A 280 3.39 -14.78 0.16
CA TYR A 280 4.57 -15.01 0.98
C TYR A 280 5.64 -13.92 0.77
N SER A 281 5.81 -13.44 -0.47
CA SER A 281 6.67 -12.28 -0.75
C SER A 281 6.16 -11.01 -0.06
N LEU A 282 4.84 -10.80 -0.01
CA LEU A 282 4.22 -9.68 0.71
C LEU A 282 4.45 -9.78 2.22
N LEU A 283 4.26 -10.96 2.82
CA LEU A 283 4.55 -11.17 4.25
C LEU A 283 6.00 -10.81 4.59
N ARG A 284 6.95 -11.25 3.76
CA ARG A 284 8.38 -10.91 3.90
C ARG A 284 8.62 -9.41 3.75
N GLY A 285 7.97 -8.77 2.78
CA GLY A 285 8.02 -7.32 2.56
C GLY A 285 7.51 -6.52 3.75
N ILE A 286 6.37 -6.92 4.34
CA ILE A 286 5.80 -6.29 5.55
C ILE A 286 6.78 -6.37 6.72
N VAL A 287 7.36 -7.55 6.96
CA VAL A 287 8.34 -7.74 8.05
C VAL A 287 9.61 -6.93 7.83
N ILE A 288 10.13 -6.89 6.60
CA ILE A 288 11.28 -6.05 6.25
C ILE A 288 10.96 -4.57 6.50
N ASN A 289 9.79 -4.10 6.08
CA ASN A 289 9.34 -2.73 6.32
C ASN A 289 9.31 -2.41 7.83
N HIS A 290 8.75 -3.31 8.65
CA HIS A 290 8.77 -3.16 10.10
C HIS A 290 10.19 -3.08 10.67
N MET A 291 11.11 -3.96 10.25
CA MET A 291 12.51 -3.94 10.73
C MET A 291 13.30 -2.68 10.32
N TYR A 292 12.90 -2.01 9.25
CA TYR A 292 13.44 -0.70 8.87
C TYR A 292 12.78 0.46 9.61
N MET A 293 11.57 0.26 10.12
CA MET A 293 10.80 1.27 10.82
C MET A 293 10.91 1.19 12.34
N PHE A 294 11.26 0.07 12.94
CA PHE A 294 11.25 -0.09 14.40
C PHE A 294 12.56 -0.70 14.90
N ASN A 295 12.99 -0.25 16.07
CA ASN A 295 14.14 -0.84 16.74
C ASN A 295 13.75 -2.22 17.26
N ALA A 296 14.46 -3.25 16.80
CA ALA A 296 14.39 -4.60 17.30
C ALA A 296 15.81 -5.06 17.65
N SER A 297 15.95 -5.93 18.64
CA SER A 297 17.25 -6.50 18.97
C SER A 297 17.80 -7.32 17.79
N PHE A 298 19.12 -7.44 17.69
CA PHE A 298 19.75 -8.26 16.65
C PHE A 298 19.25 -9.70 16.67
N LYS A 299 19.00 -10.25 17.88
CA LYS A 299 18.43 -11.59 18.06
C LYS A 299 17.04 -11.71 17.42
N GLU A 300 16.17 -10.75 17.67
CA GLU A 300 14.82 -10.73 17.07
C GLU A 300 14.88 -10.62 15.55
N LYS A 301 15.74 -9.74 15.01
CA LYS A 301 15.95 -9.60 13.56
C LYS A 301 16.47 -10.89 12.92
N GLN A 302 17.42 -11.58 13.56
CA GLN A 302 17.92 -12.87 13.10
C GLN A 302 16.82 -13.92 13.12
N GLN A 303 16.12 -14.07 14.24
CA GLN A 303 15.05 -15.06 14.40
C GLN A 303 13.94 -14.91 13.35
N ILE A 304 13.53 -13.67 13.05
CA ILE A 304 12.46 -13.44 12.07
C ILE A 304 12.95 -13.60 10.63
N CYS A 305 14.21 -13.24 10.35
CA CYS A 305 14.82 -13.49 9.05
C CYS A 305 14.96 -14.98 8.77
N ASP A 306 15.40 -15.78 9.76
CA ASP A 306 15.50 -17.22 9.65
C ASP A 306 14.12 -17.86 9.45
N LEU A 307 13.11 -17.41 10.22
CA LEU A 307 11.74 -17.88 10.09
C LEU A 307 11.20 -17.71 8.66
N LEU A 308 11.45 -16.55 8.04
CA LEU A 308 10.89 -16.17 6.73
C LEU A 308 11.87 -16.33 5.56
N ALA A 309 12.99 -17.03 5.78
CA ALA A 309 14.05 -17.21 4.79
C ALA A 309 14.51 -15.89 4.13
N ILE A 310 14.67 -14.83 4.91
CA ILE A 310 15.21 -13.53 4.48
C ILE A 310 16.71 -13.54 4.75
N SER A 311 17.51 -13.20 3.73
CA SER A 311 18.96 -13.12 3.93
C SER A 311 19.33 -11.82 4.65
N MET A 312 20.10 -11.89 5.74
CA MET A 312 20.65 -10.69 6.38
C MET A 312 22.03 -10.35 5.81
N LYS A 313 22.21 -9.11 5.36
CA LYS A 313 23.53 -8.56 4.99
C LYS A 313 24.08 -7.74 6.17
N ASN A 314 25.18 -8.22 6.74
CA ASN A 314 25.84 -7.56 7.87
C ASN A 314 26.73 -6.40 7.37
N GLN A 315 26.67 -5.26 8.03
CA GLN A 315 27.44 -4.06 7.68
C GLN A 315 28.97 -4.23 7.90
N ARG A 316 29.37 -5.19 8.74
CA ARG A 316 30.79 -5.48 9.08
C ARG A 316 31.68 -5.85 7.90
N SER A 317 31.13 -6.27 6.76
CA SER A 317 31.93 -6.57 5.56
C SER A 317 32.35 -5.32 4.77
N ILE A 318 31.81 -4.14 5.07
CA ILE A 318 32.18 -2.89 4.39
C ILE A 318 33.38 -2.21 5.06
N GLU A 319 33.53 -2.32 6.39
CA GLU A 319 34.70 -1.77 7.10
C GLU A 319 36.00 -2.56 6.87
N LEU A 320 35.91 -3.86 6.53
CA LEU A 320 37.08 -4.69 6.22
C LEU A 320 37.65 -4.46 4.81
N LEU A 321 36.96 -3.68 3.97
CA LEU A 321 37.38 -3.36 2.59
C LEU A 321 37.67 -1.86 2.38
N SER A 322 37.57 -1.04 3.42
CA SER A 322 38.11 0.33 3.41
C SER A 322 39.61 0.25 3.66
N PRO A 323 40.49 0.57 2.69
CA PRO A 323 41.90 0.74 2.99
C PRO A 323 42.00 1.90 3.98
N GLN A 324 42.65 1.67 5.11
CA GLN A 324 43.06 2.75 6.00
C GLN A 324 43.91 3.72 5.17
N MET A 325 43.40 4.93 4.93
CA MET A 325 44.23 6.07 4.51
C MET A 325 44.80 6.75 5.74
#